data_AF-A0A6C8GX47-F1
#
_entry.id   AF-A0A6C8GX47-F1
#
_cell.length_a   1.000
_cell.length_b   1.000
_cell.length_c   1.000
_cell.angle_alpha   90.00
_cell.angle_beta   90.00
_cell.angle_gamma   90.00
#
_symmetry.space_group_name_H-M   'P 1'
#
loop_
_entity.id
_entity.type
_entity.pdbx_description
1 polymer ?
#
loop_
_entity_poly.entity_id
_entity_poly.type
_entity_poly.pdbx_seq_one_letter_code
_entity_poly.pdbx_strand_id
1 'polypeptide(L)'
;DGTGDQRAARGDISEFAPRIHTIKISTDKIKDVIGKGGSVIRALTEETGTTIEIEDDGTVKIAATDGEKAKYAIRRIEEITAEIEVGRIYNGKVTRIVDFGAFVAIGGGKEGLVHISQIADKRVEKVTDYLQMGQEVPVKVLEVDRQGRVRLSIKEATEQSQPAAAPEAPASEQAE
;
A
#
# COMPACT_ATOMS: atom_id res chain seq x y z
N ASP A 1 -35.93 -19.04 51.31
CA ASP A 1 -36.40 -19.11 49.91
C ASP A 1 -36.23 -17.73 49.30
N GLY A 2 -35.41 -17.61 48.26
CA GLY A 2 -35.00 -16.32 47.70
C GLY A 2 -33.73 -16.42 46.86
N THR A 3 -33.69 -17.43 46.00
CA THR A 3 -32.67 -17.71 44.99
C THR A 3 -32.65 -16.60 43.93
N GLY A 4 -31.48 -16.17 43.48
CA GLY A 4 -31.39 -15.33 42.27
C GLY A 4 -30.09 -14.58 42.06
N ASP A 5 -29.01 -15.32 41.90
CA ASP A 5 -27.75 -14.89 41.28
C ASP A 5 -27.97 -14.40 39.83
N GLN A 6 -26.98 -13.63 39.31
CA GLN A 6 -26.74 -13.17 37.92
C GLN A 6 -27.28 -11.76 37.57
N ARG A 7 -26.52 -10.82 36.99
CA ARG A 7 -25.42 -10.98 36.03
C ARG A 7 -24.60 -9.70 35.93
N ALA A 8 -23.28 -9.88 35.89
CA ALA A 8 -22.29 -8.88 35.57
C ALA A 8 -22.47 -8.26 34.17
N ALA A 9 -21.96 -7.04 34.05
CA ALA A 9 -21.49 -6.38 32.83
C ALA A 9 -22.48 -6.28 31.65
N ARG A 10 -23.28 -5.21 31.65
CA ARG A 10 -23.60 -4.53 30.38
C ARG A 10 -22.59 -3.40 30.19
N GLY A 11 -21.47 -3.75 29.59
CA GLY A 11 -20.58 -2.79 28.95
C GLY A 11 -21.22 -2.28 27.67
N ASP A 12 -22.37 -1.60 27.79
CA ASP A 12 -22.95 -0.80 26.72
C ASP A 12 -22.07 0.45 26.56
N ILE A 13 -20.88 0.23 26.02
CA ILE A 13 -20.00 1.29 25.53
C ILE A 13 -20.74 1.87 24.33
N SER A 14 -21.56 2.89 24.61
CA SER A 14 -22.22 3.81 23.68
C SER A 14 -22.07 3.40 22.21
N GLU A 15 -23.01 2.57 21.75
CA GLU A 15 -23.11 2.10 20.36
C GLU A 15 -23.29 3.26 19.34
N PHE A 16 -23.72 4.43 19.83
CA PHE A 16 -23.86 5.69 19.09
C PHE A 16 -22.79 6.75 19.40
N ALA A 17 -21.76 6.42 20.21
CA ALA A 17 -20.69 7.39 20.44
C ALA A 17 -19.90 7.59 19.13
N PRO A 18 -19.73 8.83 18.67
CA PRO A 18 -18.94 9.09 17.48
C PRO A 18 -17.53 8.56 17.69
N ARG A 19 -17.17 7.51 16.95
CA ARG A 19 -15.82 6.97 16.96
C ARG A 19 -15.02 7.75 15.94
N ILE A 20 -14.02 8.46 16.43
CA ILE A 20 -13.06 9.16 15.57
C ILE A 20 -11.98 8.14 15.24
N HIS A 21 -11.91 7.77 13.97
CA HIS A 21 -10.84 6.95 13.43
C HIS A 21 -9.82 7.87 12.77
N THR A 22 -8.55 7.74 13.15
CA THR A 22 -7.46 8.53 12.59
C THR A 22 -6.57 7.62 11.76
N ILE A 23 -6.39 7.97 10.49
CA ILE A 23 -5.55 7.25 9.53
C ILE A 23 -4.51 8.23 9.01
N LYS A 24 -3.27 7.79 8.86
CA LYS A 24 -2.19 8.60 8.29
C LYS A 24 -1.92 8.18 6.86
N ILE A 25 -2.00 9.13 5.93
CA ILE A 25 -1.74 8.96 4.50
C ILE A 25 -0.66 9.93 4.03
N SER A 26 -0.03 9.66 2.90
CA SER A 26 0.96 10.57 2.31
C SER A 26 0.29 11.85 1.77
N THR A 27 0.95 12.99 1.93
CA THR A 27 0.45 14.32 1.52
C THR A 27 0.12 14.42 0.02
N ASP A 28 0.85 13.69 -0.81
CA ASP A 28 0.63 13.61 -2.26
C ASP A 28 -0.72 12.99 -2.62
N LYS A 29 -1.23 12.09 -1.77
CA LYS A 29 -2.48 11.36 -1.99
C LYS A 29 -3.71 12.11 -1.47
N ILE A 30 -3.53 13.10 -0.59
CA ILE A 30 -4.63 13.96 -0.09
C ILE A 30 -5.40 14.55 -1.27
N LYS A 31 -4.71 15.01 -2.31
CA LYS A 31 -5.31 15.60 -3.52
C LYS A 31 -6.19 14.62 -4.29
N ASP A 32 -5.86 13.33 -4.26
CA ASP A 32 -6.62 12.28 -4.94
C ASP A 32 -7.85 11.85 -4.11
N VAL A 33 -7.70 11.75 -2.77
CA VAL A 33 -8.81 11.46 -1.84
C VAL A 33 -9.85 12.59 -1.82
N ILE A 34 -9.41 13.85 -1.88
CA ILE A 34 -10.30 15.01 -1.99
C ILE A 34 -10.91 15.07 -3.41
N GLY A 35 -10.13 14.76 -4.45
CA GLY A 35 -10.51 14.89 -5.85
C GLY A 35 -10.50 16.34 -6.35
N LYS A 36 -10.91 16.57 -7.61
CA LYS A 36 -11.00 17.91 -8.21
C LYS A 36 -12.07 18.74 -7.49
N GLY A 37 -11.66 19.56 -6.52
CA GLY A 37 -12.55 20.45 -5.77
C GLY A 37 -13.40 19.77 -4.69
N GLY A 38 -12.94 18.66 -4.12
CA GLY A 38 -13.66 17.96 -3.06
C GLY A 38 -14.76 17.02 -3.54
N SER A 39 -14.79 16.68 -4.83
CA SER A 39 -15.82 15.82 -5.41
C SER A 39 -15.84 14.41 -4.83
N VAL A 40 -14.65 13.83 -4.59
CA VAL A 40 -14.51 12.44 -4.11
C VAL A 40 -14.85 12.37 -2.63
N ILE A 41 -14.32 13.28 -1.82
CA ILE A 41 -14.63 13.31 -0.39
C ILE A 41 -16.11 13.63 -0.14
N ARG A 42 -16.72 14.55 -0.90
CA ARG A 42 -18.17 14.83 -0.80
C ARG A 42 -19.01 13.61 -1.14
N ALA A 43 -18.70 12.94 -2.25
CA ALA A 43 -19.40 11.71 -2.64
C ALA A 43 -19.25 10.62 -1.57
N LEU A 44 -18.06 10.47 -0.99
CA LEU A 44 -17.81 9.47 0.05
C LEU A 44 -18.51 9.82 1.37
N THR A 45 -18.49 11.09 1.81
CA THR A 45 -19.25 11.52 2.99
C THR A 45 -20.76 11.40 2.79
N GLU A 46 -21.27 11.63 1.57
CA GLU A 46 -22.70 11.52 1.24
C GLU A 46 -23.15 10.06 1.17
N GLU A 47 -22.36 9.19 0.53
CA GLU A 47 -22.62 7.75 0.41
C GLU A 47 -22.54 7.05 1.78
N THR A 48 -21.52 7.38 2.57
CA THR A 48 -21.28 6.74 3.87
C THR A 48 -21.97 7.44 5.02
N GLY A 49 -22.46 8.66 4.85
CA GLY A 49 -23.02 9.48 5.93
C GLY A 49 -22.02 9.71 7.08
N THR A 50 -20.71 9.67 6.80
CA THR A 50 -19.65 9.91 7.78
C THR A 50 -19.04 11.30 7.58
N THR A 51 -18.45 11.87 8.62
CA THR A 51 -17.70 13.13 8.53
C THR A 51 -16.22 12.79 8.34
N ILE A 52 -15.68 13.10 7.17
CA ILE A 52 -14.27 12.85 6.84
C ILE A 52 -13.56 14.20 6.80
N GLU A 53 -12.61 14.40 7.68
CA GLU A 53 -11.74 15.56 7.74
C GLU A 53 -10.33 15.14 7.32
N ILE A 54 -9.71 15.88 6.41
CA ILE A 54 -8.33 15.59 5.98
C ILE A 54 -7.49 16.82 6.30
N GLU A 55 -6.43 16.61 7.08
CA GLU A 55 -5.42 17.61 7.38
C GLU A 55 -4.31 17.59 6.33
N ASP A 56 -3.68 18.75 6.11
CA ASP A 56 -2.59 18.94 5.15
C ASP A 56 -1.31 18.15 5.50
N ASP A 57 -1.19 17.63 6.71
CA ASP A 57 -0.11 16.72 7.12
C ASP A 57 -0.34 15.27 6.66
N GLY A 58 -1.52 14.97 6.12
CA GLY A 58 -1.92 13.62 5.73
C GLY A 58 -2.67 12.86 6.82
N THR A 59 -3.13 13.54 7.87
CA THR A 59 -4.00 12.94 8.88
C THR A 59 -5.46 12.98 8.42
N VAL A 60 -6.07 11.82 8.23
CA VAL A 60 -7.50 11.66 7.88
C VAL A 60 -8.26 11.26 9.13
N LYS A 61 -9.20 12.10 9.57
CA LYS A 61 -10.10 11.86 10.70
C LYS A 61 -11.48 11.51 10.17
N ILE A 62 -11.93 10.30 10.46
CA ILE A 62 -13.26 9.82 10.08
C ILE A 62 -14.10 9.77 11.36
N ALA A 63 -15.07 10.67 11.48
CA ALA A 63 -16.07 10.64 12.53
C ALA A 63 -17.35 10.00 11.98
N ALA A 64 -17.77 8.91 12.61
CA ALA A 64 -18.98 8.20 12.25
C ALA A 64 -19.78 7.90 13.51
N THR A 65 -21.10 8.10 13.44
CA THR A 65 -22.06 7.77 14.50
C THR A 65 -22.31 6.27 14.60
N ASP A 66 -22.06 5.54 13.51
CA ASP A 66 -22.29 4.11 13.37
C ASP A 66 -20.99 3.36 13.07
N GLY A 67 -20.70 2.31 13.84
CA GLY A 67 -19.50 1.49 13.66
C GLY A 67 -19.44 0.77 12.30
N GLU A 68 -20.59 0.43 11.69
CA GLU A 68 -20.64 -0.19 10.37
C GLU A 68 -20.29 0.81 9.25
N LYS A 69 -20.86 2.02 9.31
CA LYS A 69 -20.54 3.09 8.37
C LYS A 69 -19.10 3.56 8.51
N ALA A 70 -18.59 3.63 9.75
CA ALA A 70 -17.19 3.90 10.05
C ALA A 70 -16.28 2.91 9.33
N LYS A 71 -16.52 1.60 9.50
CA LYS A 71 -15.75 0.55 8.83
C LYS A 71 -15.82 0.64 7.31
N TYR A 72 -16.98 0.96 6.76
CA TYR A 72 -17.14 1.10 5.32
C TYR A 72 -16.37 2.32 4.77
N ALA A 73 -16.46 3.48 5.44
CA ALA A 73 -15.71 4.67 5.08
C ALA A 73 -14.19 4.46 5.20
N ILE A 74 -13.74 3.84 6.30
CA ILE A 74 -12.34 3.45 6.51
C ILE A 74 -11.87 2.52 5.40
N ARG A 75 -12.63 1.46 5.10
CA ARG A 75 -12.30 0.52 4.02
C ARG A 75 -12.26 1.21 2.66
N ARG A 76 -13.15 2.16 2.38
CA ARG A 76 -13.12 2.91 1.13
C ARG A 76 -11.94 3.86 1.02
N ILE A 77 -11.62 4.58 2.10
CA ILE A 77 -10.44 5.44 2.15
C ILE A 77 -9.18 4.58 2.05
N GLU A 78 -9.13 3.45 2.74
CA GLU A 78 -8.10 2.45 2.57
C GLU A 78 -8.05 1.99 1.12
N GLU A 79 -9.12 1.57 0.45
CA GLU A 79 -9.05 1.19 -0.99
C GLU A 79 -8.52 2.29 -1.91
N ILE A 80 -8.89 3.56 -1.66
CA ILE A 80 -8.41 4.71 -2.44
C ILE A 80 -6.93 5.01 -2.12
N THR A 81 -6.49 4.74 -0.89
CA THR A 81 -5.14 5.08 -0.39
C THR A 81 -4.18 3.87 -0.36
N ALA A 82 -4.72 2.66 -0.46
CA ALA A 82 -4.10 1.33 -0.44
C ALA A 82 -3.48 1.07 -1.80
N GLU A 83 -2.53 1.92 -2.13
CA GLU A 83 -1.81 1.87 -3.37
C GLU A 83 -0.37 2.25 -3.11
N ILE A 84 0.50 1.26 -3.19
CA ILE A 84 1.87 1.33 -3.71
C ILE A 84 2.55 2.70 -3.55
N GLU A 85 3.35 2.81 -2.50
CA GLU A 85 4.20 3.98 -2.26
C GLU A 85 5.27 4.08 -3.36
N VAL A 86 5.31 5.23 -4.02
CA VAL A 86 6.35 5.55 -4.99
C VAL A 86 7.70 5.57 -4.27
N GLY A 87 8.70 4.91 -4.84
CA GLY A 87 10.03 4.75 -4.27
C GLY A 87 10.18 3.53 -3.36
N ARG A 88 9.10 2.81 -3.02
CA ARG A 88 9.21 1.52 -2.31
C ARG A 88 9.43 0.36 -3.27
N ILE A 89 10.10 -0.65 -2.73
CA ILE A 89 10.31 -1.93 -3.39
C ILE A 89 9.15 -2.85 -3.01
N TYR A 90 8.50 -3.42 -4.00
CA TYR A 90 7.44 -4.41 -3.85
C TYR A 90 7.84 -5.69 -4.57
N ASN A 91 7.36 -6.83 -4.07
CA ASN A 91 7.43 -8.06 -4.84
C ASN A 91 6.25 -8.07 -5.82
N GLY A 92 6.58 -8.03 -7.11
CA GLY A 92 5.62 -8.06 -8.19
C GLY A 92 5.69 -9.37 -8.97
N LYS A 93 4.54 -9.86 -9.43
CA LYS A 93 4.44 -11.08 -10.24
C LYS A 93 4.34 -10.73 -11.72
N VAL A 94 5.22 -11.28 -12.54
CA VAL A 94 5.19 -11.06 -14.00
C VAL A 94 3.90 -11.62 -14.58
N THR A 95 3.02 -10.77 -15.12
CA THR A 95 1.77 -11.20 -15.77
C THR A 95 1.95 -11.40 -17.26
N ARG A 96 2.79 -10.59 -17.91
CA ARG A 96 2.99 -10.65 -19.36
C ARG A 96 4.38 -10.16 -19.74
N ILE A 97 4.98 -10.76 -20.77
CA ILE A 97 6.31 -10.38 -21.29
C ILE A 97 6.14 -9.91 -22.73
N VAL A 98 6.84 -8.85 -23.12
CA VAL A 98 6.87 -8.27 -24.48
C VAL A 98 8.31 -7.96 -24.88
N ASP A 99 8.60 -7.76 -26.17
CA ASP A 99 9.98 -7.57 -26.66
C ASP A 99 10.70 -6.34 -26.06
N PHE A 100 9.95 -5.32 -25.63
CA PHE A 100 10.50 -4.09 -25.05
C PHE A 100 10.36 -4.01 -23.52
N GLY A 101 9.84 -5.06 -22.86
CA GLY A 101 9.62 -5.03 -21.41
C GLY A 101 8.77 -6.16 -20.82
N ALA A 102 8.40 -6.02 -19.55
CA ALA A 102 7.52 -6.97 -18.87
C ALA A 102 6.47 -6.24 -18.04
N PHE A 103 5.24 -6.74 -18.07
CA PHE A 103 4.17 -6.36 -17.19
C PHE A 103 4.28 -7.18 -15.90
N VAL A 104 4.32 -6.48 -14.78
CA VAL A 104 4.45 -7.03 -13.44
C VAL A 104 3.28 -6.51 -12.62
N ALA A 105 2.42 -7.41 -12.18
CA ALA A 105 1.36 -7.10 -11.23
C ALA A 105 1.98 -6.92 -9.84
N ILE A 106 1.68 -5.80 -9.23
CA ILE A 106 2.11 -5.42 -7.89
C ILE A 106 0.85 -5.36 -7.00
N GLY A 107 1.00 -5.72 -5.73
CA GLY A 107 -0.14 -5.81 -4.80
C GLY A 107 -0.96 -4.52 -4.75
N GLY A 108 -2.29 -4.63 -4.62
CA GLY A 108 -3.21 -3.49 -4.69
C GLY A 108 -3.93 -3.32 -6.04
N GLY A 109 -4.02 -4.38 -6.86
CA GLY A 109 -4.80 -4.36 -8.10
C GLY A 109 -4.15 -3.57 -9.24
N LYS A 110 -2.85 -3.24 -9.13
CA LYS A 110 -2.11 -2.45 -10.10
C LYS A 110 -1.14 -3.27 -10.92
N GLU A 111 -0.96 -2.87 -12.17
CA GLU A 111 0.01 -3.44 -13.07
C GLU A 111 1.06 -2.40 -13.44
N GLY A 112 2.33 -2.80 -13.38
CA GLY A 112 3.43 -1.96 -13.78
C GLY A 112 4.20 -2.52 -14.97
N LEU A 113 4.79 -1.63 -15.75
CA LEU A 113 5.65 -1.96 -16.88
C LEU A 113 7.11 -1.73 -16.51
N VAL A 114 7.91 -2.79 -16.63
CA VAL A 114 9.36 -2.75 -16.57
C VAL A 114 9.88 -2.66 -17.99
N HIS A 115 10.59 -1.59 -18.32
CA HIS A 115 11.25 -1.44 -19.63
C HIS A 115 12.49 -2.34 -19.71
N ILE A 116 12.84 -2.85 -20.90
CA ILE A 116 14.02 -3.72 -21.09
C ILE A 116 15.32 -3.08 -20.55
N SER A 117 15.45 -1.76 -20.64
CA SER A 117 16.60 -0.99 -20.09
C SER A 117 16.63 -0.90 -18.57
N GLN A 118 15.55 -1.30 -17.88
CA GLN A 118 15.38 -1.25 -16.43
C GLN A 118 15.39 -2.65 -15.78
N ILE A 119 15.66 -3.69 -16.58
CA ILE A 119 15.77 -5.09 -16.12
C ILE A 119 17.16 -5.37 -15.55
N ALA A 120 18.21 -4.97 -16.26
CA ALA A 120 19.60 -5.15 -15.85
C ALA A 120 20.52 -4.12 -16.53
N ASP A 121 21.66 -3.82 -15.91
CA ASP A 121 22.73 -2.98 -16.50
C ASP A 121 23.43 -3.60 -17.72
N LYS A 122 23.31 -4.92 -17.88
CA LYS A 122 23.89 -5.64 -19.01
C LYS A 122 22.97 -5.53 -20.23
N ARG A 123 23.56 -5.63 -21.43
CA ARG A 123 22.81 -5.65 -22.70
C ARG A 123 21.89 -6.88 -22.71
N VAL A 124 20.60 -6.68 -22.42
CA VAL A 124 19.59 -7.73 -22.46
C VAL A 124 19.13 -7.91 -23.91
N GLU A 125 19.46 -9.04 -24.54
CA GLU A 125 18.96 -9.38 -25.88
C GLU A 125 17.54 -9.96 -25.84
N LYS A 126 17.15 -10.63 -24.75
CA LYS A 126 15.82 -11.20 -24.55
C LYS A 126 15.34 -11.01 -23.11
N VAL A 127 14.18 -10.37 -22.96
CA VAL A 127 13.50 -10.22 -21.67
C VAL A 127 13.16 -11.57 -21.04
N THR A 128 12.83 -12.56 -21.87
CA THR A 128 12.45 -13.93 -21.47
C THR A 128 13.57 -14.71 -20.76
N ASP A 129 14.83 -14.29 -20.91
CA ASP A 129 15.98 -14.93 -20.25
C ASP A 129 16.10 -14.48 -18.79
N TYR A 130 15.62 -13.28 -18.48
CA TYR A 130 15.70 -12.66 -17.14
C TYR A 130 14.37 -12.71 -16.38
N LEU A 131 13.26 -12.71 -17.09
CA LEU A 131 11.91 -12.69 -16.53
C LEU A 131 11.08 -13.81 -17.12
N GLN A 132 10.46 -14.60 -16.24
CA GLN A 132 9.52 -15.65 -16.61
C GLN A 132 8.09 -15.26 -16.24
N MET A 133 7.13 -15.69 -17.05
CA MET A 133 5.71 -15.43 -16.80
C MET A 133 5.32 -16.12 -15.48
N GLY A 134 4.76 -15.36 -14.54
CA GLY A 134 4.40 -15.83 -13.20
C GLY A 134 5.52 -15.79 -12.17
N GLN A 135 6.73 -15.35 -12.53
CA GLN A 135 7.84 -15.18 -11.60
C GLN A 135 7.60 -13.98 -10.69
N GLU A 136 7.95 -14.11 -9.41
CA GLU A 136 7.97 -13.01 -8.46
C GLU A 136 9.35 -12.32 -8.51
N VAL A 137 9.34 -11.01 -8.74
CA VAL A 137 10.54 -10.18 -8.82
C VAL A 137 10.39 -8.93 -7.97
N PRO A 138 11.44 -8.51 -7.24
CA PRO A 138 11.44 -7.24 -6.53
C PRO A 138 11.50 -6.10 -7.55
N VAL A 139 10.53 -5.19 -7.48
CA VAL A 139 10.38 -4.06 -8.38
C VAL A 139 10.22 -2.79 -7.56
N LYS A 140 10.97 -1.75 -7.93
CA LYS A 140 10.81 -0.42 -7.34
C LYS A 140 9.84 0.39 -8.15
N VAL A 141 8.93 1.05 -7.46
CA VAL A 141 7.93 1.92 -8.08
C VAL A 141 8.55 3.27 -8.36
N LEU A 142 8.68 3.62 -9.62
CA LEU A 142 9.23 4.91 -10.05
C LEU A 142 8.15 5.98 -10.14
N GLU A 143 7.03 5.61 -10.75
CA GLU A 143 5.99 6.56 -11.10
C GLU A 143 4.66 5.81 -11.21
N VAL A 144 3.57 6.43 -10.81
CA VAL A 144 2.21 5.89 -10.93
C VAL A 144 1.42 6.85 -11.81
N ASP A 145 0.94 6.36 -12.94
CA ASP A 145 0.06 7.12 -13.83
C ASP A 145 -1.40 7.07 -13.35
N ARG A 146 -2.18 8.09 -13.70
CA ARG A 146 -3.61 8.18 -13.34
C ARG A 146 -4.50 7.08 -13.92
N GLN A 147 -4.01 6.33 -14.91
CA GLN A 147 -4.68 5.14 -15.45
C GLN A 147 -4.36 3.85 -14.66
N GLY A 148 -3.63 3.92 -13.54
CA GLY A 148 -3.25 2.75 -12.75
C GLY A 148 -2.03 1.98 -13.28
N ARG A 149 -1.39 2.50 -14.34
CA ARG A 149 -0.14 1.95 -14.89
C ARG A 149 1.05 2.46 -14.09
N VAL A 150 1.91 1.54 -13.65
CA VAL A 150 3.03 1.88 -12.77
C VAL A 150 4.35 1.69 -13.53
N ARG A 151 5.25 2.67 -13.53
CA ARG A 151 6.60 2.47 -14.05
C ARG A 151 7.42 1.77 -12.98
N LEU A 152 7.95 0.61 -13.33
CA LEU A 152 8.71 -0.23 -12.43
C LEU A 152 10.15 -0.35 -12.92
N SER A 153 11.10 -0.42 -11.98
CA SER A 153 12.49 -0.74 -12.28
C SER A 153 13.00 -1.84 -11.37
N ILE A 154 13.64 -2.85 -11.96
CA ILE A 154 14.28 -3.96 -11.26
C ILE A 154 15.71 -3.56 -10.87
N LYS A 155 16.36 -2.74 -11.70
CA LYS A 155 17.70 -2.21 -11.46
C LYS A 155 17.80 -1.47 -10.13
N GLU A 156 16.91 -0.50 -9.88
CA GLU A 156 16.92 0.24 -8.61
C GLU A 156 16.50 -0.60 -7.40
N ALA A 157 15.67 -1.62 -7.60
CA ALA A 157 15.34 -2.58 -6.54
C ALA A 157 16.57 -3.40 -6.13
N THR A 158 17.45 -3.71 -7.09
CA THR A 158 18.69 -4.47 -6.87
C THR A 158 19.79 -3.59 -6.27
N GLU A 159 19.90 -2.32 -6.71
CA GLU A 159 20.87 -1.37 -6.17
C GLU A 159 20.63 -1.02 -4.70
N GLN A 160 19.36 -0.93 -4.25
CA GLN A 160 19.04 -0.72 -2.84
C GLN A 160 19.21 -1.97 -1.96
N SER A 161 19.41 -3.14 -2.57
CA SER A 161 19.69 -4.40 -1.85
C SER A 161 21.19 -4.62 -1.61
N GLN A 162 22.05 -3.65 -1.95
CA GLN A 162 23.40 -3.62 -1.36
C GLN A 162 23.25 -3.26 0.13
N PRO A 163 23.46 -4.22 1.04
CA PRO A 163 23.34 -3.96 2.44
C PRO A 163 24.41 -2.96 2.84
N ALA A 164 24.07 -2.08 3.78
CA ALA A 164 25.08 -1.54 4.67
C ALA A 164 25.90 -2.73 5.21
N ALA A 165 27.18 -2.75 4.83
CA ALA A 165 28.30 -3.40 5.49
C ALA A 165 27.95 -4.43 6.58
N ALA A 166 27.98 -5.70 6.22
CA ALA A 166 28.45 -6.73 7.13
C ALA A 166 29.83 -7.19 6.63
N PRO A 167 30.93 -6.84 7.31
CA PRO A 167 32.07 -7.71 7.46
C PRO A 167 31.92 -8.41 8.82
N GLU A 168 31.63 -9.71 8.81
CA GLU A 168 32.66 -10.74 9.00
C GLU A 168 33.35 -10.62 10.37
N ALA A 169 32.82 -11.35 11.36
CA ALA A 169 33.65 -11.90 12.42
C ALA A 169 33.81 -13.40 12.12
N PRO A 170 34.97 -13.87 11.63
CA PRO A 170 35.22 -15.29 11.51
C PRO A 170 35.46 -15.89 12.90
N ALA A 171 35.00 -17.12 13.02
CA ALA A 171 35.09 -17.95 14.21
C ALA A 171 36.53 -18.42 14.52
N SER A 172 36.75 -18.69 15.81
CA SER A 172 37.66 -19.67 16.43
C SER A 172 39.16 -19.65 16.09
N GLU A 173 40.00 -19.47 17.13
CA GLU A 173 41.14 -20.37 17.43
C GLU A 173 41.57 -20.19 18.91
N GLN A 174 41.83 -21.32 19.58
CA GLN A 174 42.35 -21.45 20.95
C GLN A 174 43.89 -21.37 21.00
N ALA A 175 44.46 -21.40 22.21
CA ALA A 175 45.88 -21.50 22.60
C ALA A 175 46.67 -20.17 22.55
N GLU A 176 47.45 -19.77 23.55
CA GLU A 176 48.17 -20.47 24.64
C GLU A 176 48.38 -19.52 25.84
#